data_AF-A0A0M8N269-F1
#
_entry.id   AF-A0A0M8N269-F1
#
_cell.length_a   1.000
_cell.length_b   1.000
_cell.length_c   1.000
_cell.angle_alpha   90.00
_cell.angle_beta   90.00
_cell.angle_gamma   90.00
#
_symmetry.space_group_name_H-M   'P 1'
#
loop_
_entity.id
_entity.type
_entity.pdbx_description
1 polymer ?
#
loop_
_entity_poly.entity_id
_entity_poly.type
_entity_poly.pdbx_seq_one_letter_code
_entity_poly.pdbx_strand_id
1 'polypeptide(L)'
;MPGMNQRELESRVKALTKSVAANEPAENALKLLESLKKDASPTEEMLRATRAGVFVGKLRSNPNKEIARAASELVIKWKKLVEQEKNSKLAKAKLGSGSPAPAAAGAGPAAATPSANANANSNSNSNSAGGDKKFRGDPEKRRFDSDGVDIRRTKSNVRNQCVGLIYNGLAYRSVEPEGAVIARAVEVESAAFELFKGETDDYKKKIRSLFTNLKNKSNKELGKRVMAGDIAAERFVSMTDEDLKSEDQRRKEIELEKENMKKAQVPMAEKSISDSLECGKCKKKKVSYTQAQTRSADEPMTTFCECMNCGNRWKFS
;
A
#
# COMPACT_ATOMS: atom_id res chain seq x y z
N MET A 1 -1.52 -6.39 -43.59
CA MET A 1 -0.51 -6.95 -42.67
C MET A 1 -1.19 -7.97 -41.79
N PRO A 2 -1.01 -9.28 -42.01
CA PRO A 2 -1.72 -10.30 -41.25
C PRO A 2 -1.22 -10.27 -39.80
N GLY A 3 -2.11 -9.93 -38.87
CA GLY A 3 -1.82 -9.95 -37.43
C GLY A 3 -1.53 -11.38 -36.96
N MET A 4 -0.53 -11.54 -36.10
CA MET A 4 -0.16 -12.81 -35.51
C MET A 4 -1.37 -13.41 -34.77
N ASN A 5 -1.69 -14.69 -35.03
CA ASN A 5 -2.82 -15.36 -34.39
C ASN A 5 -2.49 -15.77 -32.94
N GLN A 6 -3.49 -15.80 -32.07
CA GLN A 6 -3.33 -16.13 -30.64
C GLN A 6 -2.61 -17.48 -30.41
N ARG A 7 -2.93 -18.49 -31.23
CA ARG A 7 -2.30 -19.83 -31.18
C ARG A 7 -0.82 -19.80 -31.53
N GLU A 8 -0.41 -18.92 -32.44
CA GLU A 8 0.97 -18.80 -32.88
C GLU A 8 1.82 -18.12 -31.81
N LEU A 9 1.29 -17.05 -31.18
CA LEU A 9 1.92 -16.40 -30.03
C LEU A 9 2.13 -17.38 -28.87
N GLU A 10 1.11 -18.18 -28.56
CA GLU A 10 1.19 -19.20 -27.50
C GLU A 10 2.24 -20.27 -27.81
N SER A 11 2.26 -20.79 -29.05
CA SER A 11 3.22 -21.80 -29.49
C SER A 11 4.66 -21.29 -29.37
N ARG A 12 4.94 -20.07 -29.83
CA ARG A 12 6.28 -19.47 -29.77
C ARG A 12 6.73 -19.15 -28.34
N VAL A 13 5.81 -18.71 -27.47
CA VAL A 13 6.12 -18.47 -26.05
C VAL A 13 6.38 -19.78 -25.30
N LYS A 14 5.64 -20.85 -25.62
CA LYS A 14 5.90 -22.20 -25.07
C LYS A 14 7.23 -22.76 -25.55
N ALA A 15 7.54 -22.61 -26.84
CA ALA A 15 8.84 -23.02 -27.40
C ALA A 15 10.01 -22.27 -26.73
N LEU A 16 9.88 -20.95 -26.55
CA LEU A 16 10.88 -20.13 -25.85
C LEU A 16 11.03 -20.51 -24.37
N THR A 17 9.93 -20.84 -23.69
CA THR A 17 9.98 -21.27 -22.29
C THR A 17 10.66 -22.64 -22.17
N LYS A 18 10.37 -23.55 -23.11
CA LYS A 18 10.98 -24.89 -23.17
C LYS A 18 12.47 -24.82 -23.48
N SER A 19 12.90 -23.99 -24.43
CA SER A 19 14.32 -23.84 -24.76
C SER A 19 15.14 -23.24 -23.62
N VAL A 20 14.55 -22.26 -22.91
CA VAL A 20 15.19 -21.66 -21.73
C VAL A 20 15.21 -22.63 -20.54
N ALA A 21 14.17 -23.45 -20.35
CA ALA A 21 14.12 -24.47 -19.30
C ALA A 21 15.05 -25.66 -19.59
N ALA A 22 15.24 -26.03 -20.86
CA ALA A 22 16.13 -27.09 -21.30
C ALA A 22 17.61 -26.66 -21.38
N ASN A 23 17.93 -25.41 -21.02
CA ASN A 23 19.27 -24.83 -21.09
C ASN A 23 19.93 -24.99 -22.48
N GLU A 24 19.11 -24.85 -23.53
CA GLU A 24 19.56 -24.88 -24.92
C GLU A 24 20.49 -23.68 -25.24
N PRO A 25 21.33 -23.77 -26.30
CA PRO A 25 22.26 -22.71 -26.66
C PRO A 25 21.54 -21.35 -26.79
N ALA A 26 22.17 -20.32 -26.22
CA ALA A 26 21.60 -18.98 -26.11
C ALA A 26 21.14 -18.39 -27.46
N GLU A 27 21.75 -18.82 -28.56
CA GLU A 27 21.39 -18.42 -29.93
C GLU A 27 19.95 -18.79 -30.32
N ASN A 28 19.45 -19.95 -29.88
CA ASN A 28 18.09 -20.40 -30.22
C ASN A 28 17.04 -19.57 -29.46
N ALA A 29 17.30 -19.28 -28.18
CA ALA A 29 16.45 -18.41 -27.37
C ALA A 29 16.45 -16.96 -27.89
N LEU A 30 17.60 -16.47 -28.36
CA LEU A 30 17.72 -15.14 -28.98
C LEU A 30 16.98 -15.07 -30.32
N LYS A 31 17.11 -16.07 -31.20
CA LYS A 31 16.35 -16.15 -32.46
C LYS A 31 14.83 -16.14 -32.22
N LEU A 32 14.36 -16.90 -31.22
CA LEU A 32 12.94 -16.92 -30.84
C LEU A 32 12.49 -15.55 -30.28
N LEU A 33 13.30 -14.90 -29.45
CA LEU A 33 13.02 -13.55 -28.94
C LEU A 33 13.01 -12.48 -30.05
N GLU A 34 13.92 -12.56 -31.02
CA GLU A 34 13.96 -11.65 -32.16
C GLU A 34 12.77 -11.84 -33.10
N SER A 35 12.36 -13.09 -33.33
CA SER A 35 11.14 -13.40 -34.10
C SER A 35 9.90 -12.82 -33.40
N LEU A 36 9.81 -12.92 -32.07
CA LEU A 36 8.74 -12.32 -31.28
C LEU A 36 8.82 -10.78 -31.28
N LYS A 37 10.01 -10.19 -31.38
CA LYS A 37 10.21 -8.74 -31.46
C LYS A 37 9.78 -8.15 -32.82
N LYS A 38 9.98 -8.90 -33.91
CA LYS A 38 9.61 -8.51 -35.29
C LYS A 38 8.13 -8.71 -35.58
N ASP A 39 7.57 -9.87 -35.22
CA ASP A 39 6.26 -10.28 -35.71
C ASP A 39 5.10 -9.91 -34.78
N ALA A 40 5.37 -9.63 -33.50
CA ALA A 40 4.31 -9.49 -32.51
C ALA A 40 3.80 -8.04 -32.41
N SER A 41 2.57 -7.81 -32.84
CA SER A 41 1.69 -6.71 -32.42
C SER A 41 0.52 -7.26 -31.58
N PRO A 42 0.79 -7.81 -30.39
CA PRO A 42 -0.25 -8.51 -29.63
C PRO A 42 -1.17 -7.51 -28.93
N THR A 43 -2.47 -7.73 -29.02
CA THR A 43 -3.48 -6.96 -28.29
C THR A 43 -3.50 -7.35 -26.81
N GLU A 44 -4.08 -6.51 -25.95
CA GLU A 44 -4.19 -6.79 -24.51
C GLU A 44 -4.84 -8.15 -24.22
N GLU A 45 -5.87 -8.47 -24.99
CA GLU A 45 -6.65 -9.69 -24.85
C GLU A 45 -5.81 -10.93 -25.15
N MET A 46 -4.98 -10.87 -26.20
CA MET A 46 -4.06 -11.94 -26.55
C MET A 46 -2.96 -12.14 -25.50
N LEU A 47 -2.39 -11.06 -24.94
CA LEU A 47 -1.35 -11.16 -23.91
C LEU A 47 -1.89 -11.72 -22.59
N ARG A 48 -3.15 -11.41 -22.23
CA ARG A 48 -3.81 -11.97 -21.05
C ARG A 48 -4.14 -13.44 -21.24
N ALA A 49 -4.72 -13.81 -22.38
CA ALA A 49 -5.13 -15.18 -22.63
C ALA A 49 -3.95 -16.16 -22.76
N THR A 50 -2.85 -15.74 -23.37
CA THR A 50 -1.64 -16.57 -23.54
C THR A 50 -0.69 -16.53 -22.33
N ARG A 51 -0.95 -15.63 -21.35
CA ARG A 51 -0.03 -15.31 -20.25
C ARG A 51 1.40 -14.97 -20.70
N ALA A 52 1.57 -14.56 -21.96
CA ALA A 52 2.88 -14.31 -22.57
C ALA A 52 3.70 -13.27 -21.82
N GLY A 53 3.05 -12.22 -21.29
CA GLY A 53 3.72 -11.18 -20.51
C GLY A 53 4.38 -11.68 -19.22
N VAL A 54 3.81 -12.71 -18.58
CA VAL A 54 4.37 -13.30 -17.35
C VAL A 54 5.58 -14.17 -17.69
N PHE A 55 5.47 -14.99 -18.74
CA PHE A 55 6.57 -15.86 -19.17
C PHE A 55 7.78 -15.06 -19.67
N VAL A 56 7.57 -14.08 -20.56
CA VAL A 56 8.65 -13.21 -21.04
C VAL A 56 9.18 -12.30 -19.91
N GLY A 57 8.33 -11.90 -18.97
CA GLY A 57 8.74 -11.18 -17.77
C GLY A 57 9.72 -11.98 -16.91
N LYS A 58 9.51 -13.29 -16.76
CA LYS A 58 10.42 -14.20 -16.05
C LYS A 58 11.79 -14.29 -16.74
N LEU A 59 11.83 -14.17 -18.08
CA LEU A 59 13.07 -14.22 -18.85
C LEU A 59 13.99 -13.02 -18.63
N ARG A 60 13.50 -11.94 -18.03
CA ARG A 60 14.31 -10.77 -17.61
C ARG A 60 15.28 -11.10 -16.48
N SER A 61 15.03 -12.18 -15.73
CA SER A 61 15.88 -12.65 -14.63
C SER A 61 16.81 -13.80 -15.03
N ASN A 62 16.93 -14.10 -16.32
CA ASN A 62 17.82 -15.16 -16.81
C ASN A 62 19.30 -14.81 -16.61
N PRO A 63 20.18 -15.83 -16.43
CA PRO A 63 21.63 -15.63 -16.24
C PRO A 63 22.31 -15.00 -17.47
N ASN A 64 21.77 -15.23 -18.67
CA ASN A 64 22.27 -14.63 -19.91
C ASN A 64 21.78 -13.18 -20.05
N LYS A 65 22.71 -12.23 -19.94
CA LYS A 65 22.46 -10.78 -19.98
C LYS A 65 21.80 -10.33 -21.30
N GLU A 66 22.13 -10.96 -22.42
CA GLU A 66 21.57 -10.64 -23.74
C GLU A 66 20.10 -11.09 -23.87
N ILE A 67 19.76 -12.28 -23.35
CA ILE A 67 18.36 -12.77 -23.28
C ILE A 67 17.54 -11.87 -22.35
N ALA A 68 18.10 -11.48 -21.21
CA ALA A 68 17.43 -10.61 -20.24
C ALA A 68 17.16 -9.20 -20.80
N ARG A 69 18.09 -8.65 -21.59
CA ARG A 69 17.94 -7.37 -22.30
C ARG A 69 16.86 -7.46 -23.37
N ALA A 70 16.93 -8.45 -24.27
CA ALA A 70 15.95 -8.65 -25.33
C ALA A 70 14.53 -8.89 -24.78
N ALA A 71 14.40 -9.68 -23.71
CA ALA A 71 13.11 -9.88 -23.02
C ALA A 71 12.58 -8.58 -22.36
N SER A 72 13.47 -7.75 -21.79
CA SER A 72 13.08 -6.47 -21.19
C SER A 72 12.55 -5.48 -22.23
N GLU A 73 13.21 -5.37 -23.37
CA GLU A 73 12.76 -4.52 -24.48
C GLU A 73 11.41 -4.98 -25.04
N LEU A 74 11.21 -6.30 -25.18
CA LEU A 74 9.96 -6.87 -25.65
C LEU A 74 8.79 -6.56 -24.70
N VAL A 75 9.00 -6.70 -23.39
CA VAL A 75 7.98 -6.37 -22.37
C VAL A 75 7.64 -4.88 -22.38
N ILE A 76 8.62 -4.00 -22.56
CA ILE A 76 8.39 -2.55 -22.66
C ILE A 76 7.57 -2.23 -23.92
N LYS A 77 7.92 -2.84 -25.06
CA LYS A 77 7.19 -2.67 -26.33
C LYS A 77 5.73 -3.13 -26.21
N TRP A 78 5.49 -4.30 -25.62
CA TRP A 78 4.13 -4.80 -25.37
C TRP A 78 3.33 -3.92 -24.42
N LYS A 79 3.95 -3.43 -23.34
CA LYS A 79 3.29 -2.50 -22.41
C LYS A 79 2.87 -1.21 -23.11
N LYS A 80 3.74 -0.64 -23.96
CA LYS A 80 3.45 0.58 -24.73
C LYS A 80 2.33 0.37 -25.75
N LEU A 81 2.31 -0.77 -26.46
CA LEU A 81 1.26 -1.10 -27.42
C LEU A 81 -0.11 -1.27 -26.74
N VAL A 82 -0.17 -1.95 -25.59
CA VAL A 82 -1.40 -2.11 -24.80
C VAL A 82 -1.90 -0.75 -24.28
N GLU A 83 -0.99 0.10 -23.81
CA GLU A 83 -1.36 1.43 -23.30
C GLU A 83 -1.87 2.33 -24.44
N GLN A 84 -1.27 2.26 -25.63
CA GLN A 84 -1.76 2.94 -26.84
C GLN A 84 -3.12 2.39 -27.32
N GLU A 85 -3.35 1.08 -27.23
CA GLU A 85 -4.65 0.45 -27.55
C GLU A 85 -5.74 0.90 -26.56
N LYS A 86 -5.41 1.01 -25.27
CA LYS A 86 -6.33 1.55 -24.24
C LYS A 86 -6.67 3.01 -24.51
N ASN A 87 -5.66 3.82 -24.79
CA ASN A 87 -5.85 5.24 -25.01
C ASN A 87 -6.65 5.52 -26.30
N SER A 88 -6.46 4.72 -27.35
CA SER A 88 -7.26 4.80 -28.59
C SER A 88 -8.69 4.30 -28.40
N LYS A 89 -8.92 3.23 -27.61
CA LYS A 89 -10.28 2.79 -27.22
C LYS A 89 -11.03 3.85 -26.39
N LEU A 90 -10.34 4.52 -25.46
CA LEU A 90 -10.89 5.61 -24.67
C LEU A 90 -11.20 6.85 -25.52
N ALA A 91 -10.34 7.19 -26.48
CA ALA A 91 -10.61 8.27 -27.43
C ALA A 91 -11.81 7.96 -28.34
N LYS A 92 -11.96 6.72 -28.80
CA LYS A 92 -13.08 6.28 -29.65
C LYS A 92 -14.41 6.23 -28.89
N ALA A 93 -14.40 5.88 -27.60
CA ALA A 93 -15.58 5.93 -26.72
C ALA A 93 -16.05 7.38 -26.47
N LYS A 94 -15.14 8.36 -26.47
CA LYS A 94 -15.47 9.79 -26.31
C LYS A 94 -16.10 10.44 -27.55
N LEU A 95 -15.95 9.83 -28.73
CA LEU A 95 -16.50 10.30 -30.01
C LEU A 95 -17.77 9.55 -30.46
N GLY A 96 -18.26 8.58 -29.67
CA GLY A 96 -19.39 7.72 -30.03
C GLY A 96 -20.75 8.06 -29.40
N SER A 97 -20.90 9.21 -28.73
CA SER A 97 -22.18 9.69 -28.18
C SER A 97 -22.60 10.98 -28.88
N GLY A 98 -23.00 10.86 -30.16
CA GLY A 98 -23.60 11.94 -30.93
C GLY A 98 -24.85 11.43 -31.65
N SER A 99 -26.02 11.68 -31.07
CA SER A 99 -27.31 11.63 -31.76
C SER A 99 -28.33 12.48 -31.00
N PRO A 100 -29.34 13.03 -31.70
CA PRO A 100 -29.41 14.48 -31.93
C PRO A 100 -30.50 15.18 -31.12
N ALA A 101 -30.39 16.51 -31.03
CA ALA A 101 -31.38 17.39 -30.42
C ALA A 101 -32.66 17.53 -31.28
N PRO A 102 -33.83 17.81 -30.68
CA PRO A 102 -34.92 18.49 -31.37
C PRO A 102 -34.95 19.99 -31.01
N ALA A 103 -35.38 20.78 -31.99
CA ALA A 103 -35.42 22.23 -32.02
C ALA A 103 -36.76 22.85 -31.55
N ALA A 104 -36.78 24.19 -31.50
CA ALA A 104 -37.91 25.14 -31.37
C ALA A 104 -38.32 25.51 -29.92
N ALA A 105 -38.67 26.74 -29.54
CA ALA A 105 -38.69 28.08 -30.14
C ALA A 105 -39.02 29.08 -29.00
N GLY A 106 -38.70 30.38 -29.14
CA GLY A 106 -39.25 31.43 -28.26
C GLY A 106 -38.38 32.68 -28.15
N ALA A 107 -38.92 33.84 -28.52
CA ALA A 107 -38.24 35.09 -28.86
C ALA A 107 -38.09 36.11 -27.71
N GLY A 108 -37.19 37.09 -27.89
CA GLY A 108 -37.29 38.45 -27.29
C GLY A 108 -36.01 39.02 -26.64
N PRO A 109 -35.71 40.34 -26.74
CA PRO A 109 -34.37 40.84 -27.12
C PRO A 109 -33.67 41.85 -26.16
N ALA A 110 -32.50 42.35 -26.61
CA ALA A 110 -31.69 43.51 -26.15
C ALA A 110 -30.58 43.19 -25.10
N ALA A 111 -29.33 43.65 -25.17
CA ALA A 111 -28.66 44.67 -25.99
C ALA A 111 -27.12 44.47 -26.02
N ALA A 112 -26.48 45.07 -27.03
CA ALA A 112 -25.12 45.65 -27.07
C ALA A 112 -23.85 44.76 -27.07
N THR A 113 -23.38 44.49 -28.29
CA THR A 113 -21.96 44.42 -28.76
C THR A 113 -21.29 45.83 -28.74
N PRO A 114 -19.95 46.01 -28.79
CA PRO A 114 -19.09 45.43 -29.83
C PRO A 114 -17.72 44.86 -29.46
N SER A 115 -17.33 44.01 -30.41
CA SER A 115 -16.11 43.27 -30.62
C SER A 115 -14.91 44.17 -30.95
N ALA A 116 -13.70 43.75 -30.58
CA ALA A 116 -12.53 43.94 -31.44
C ALA A 116 -11.48 42.84 -31.20
N ASN A 117 -11.14 42.21 -32.32
CA ASN A 117 -10.16 41.17 -32.59
C ASN A 117 -8.72 41.63 -32.28
N ALA A 118 -7.84 40.73 -31.84
CA ALA A 118 -6.51 40.55 -32.45
C ALA A 118 -5.70 39.42 -31.80
N ASN A 119 -5.20 38.59 -32.70
CA ASN A 119 -4.28 37.47 -32.57
C ASN A 119 -2.84 37.97 -32.25
N ALA A 120 -2.14 37.37 -31.29
CA ALA A 120 -0.66 37.40 -31.26
C ALA A 120 -0.09 36.33 -30.31
N ASN A 121 0.55 35.34 -30.93
CA ASN A 121 1.60 34.51 -30.37
C ASN A 121 2.75 35.38 -29.85
N SER A 122 3.24 35.16 -28.62
CA SER A 122 4.68 35.16 -28.28
C SER A 122 4.95 34.92 -26.79
N ASN A 123 5.78 33.91 -26.58
CA ASN A 123 6.73 33.65 -25.50
C ASN A 123 7.30 34.90 -24.77
N SER A 124 7.24 34.95 -23.43
CA SER A 124 8.38 35.27 -22.54
C SER A 124 7.99 35.44 -21.06
N ASN A 125 8.61 34.60 -20.25
CA ASN A 125 9.24 34.85 -18.94
C ASN A 125 9.06 36.24 -18.29
N SER A 126 8.45 36.32 -17.09
CA SER A 126 8.98 37.08 -15.95
C SER A 126 8.06 36.98 -14.71
N ASN A 127 8.67 37.36 -13.60
CA ASN A 127 8.46 36.94 -12.23
C ASN A 127 7.43 37.81 -11.48
N SER A 128 6.88 37.24 -10.40
CA SER A 128 6.40 37.93 -9.18
C SER A 128 5.01 38.57 -9.18
N ALA A 129 4.05 37.95 -8.47
CA ALA A 129 3.41 38.51 -7.27
C ALA A 129 2.27 37.60 -6.75
N GLY A 130 2.17 37.54 -5.42
CA GLY A 130 1.32 36.69 -4.59
C GLY A 130 -0.10 36.42 -5.08
N GLY A 131 -0.38 35.14 -5.29
CA GLY A 131 -1.71 34.56 -5.22
C GLY A 131 -1.54 33.10 -4.89
N ASP A 132 -2.19 32.63 -3.83
CA ASP A 132 -2.27 31.22 -3.44
C ASP A 132 -2.71 30.34 -4.62
N LYS A 133 -1.75 29.92 -5.44
CA LYS A 133 -2.01 29.01 -6.54
C LYS A 133 -2.12 27.61 -5.95
N LYS A 134 -3.34 27.27 -5.50
CA LYS A 134 -3.76 25.89 -5.22
C LYS A 134 -3.24 24.99 -6.34
N PHE A 135 -2.53 23.92 -5.97
CA PHE A 135 -1.90 23.03 -6.93
C PHE A 135 -2.94 22.46 -7.91
N ARG A 136 -2.77 22.75 -9.20
CA ARG A 136 -3.62 22.24 -10.28
C ARG A 136 -2.91 21.06 -10.95
N GLY A 137 -2.98 19.89 -10.32
CA GLY A 137 -2.46 18.63 -10.85
C GLY A 137 -3.04 17.43 -10.09
N ASP A 138 -2.64 16.21 -10.46
CA ASP A 138 -3.00 14.98 -9.72
C ASP A 138 -2.40 15.02 -8.31
N PRO A 139 -3.20 15.19 -7.24
CA PRO A 139 -2.68 15.37 -5.88
C PRO A 139 -1.94 14.12 -5.37
N GLU A 140 -2.19 12.95 -5.95
CA GLU A 140 -1.53 11.69 -5.56
C GLU A 140 -0.11 11.52 -6.10
N LYS A 141 0.31 12.30 -7.11
CA LYS A 141 1.65 12.20 -7.72
C LYS A 141 2.55 13.39 -7.42
N ARG A 142 2.04 14.37 -6.67
CA ARG A 142 2.75 15.60 -6.31
C ARG A 142 4.03 15.28 -5.52
N ARG A 143 5.15 15.82 -5.98
CA ARG A 143 6.49 15.65 -5.38
C ARG A 143 7.21 17.00 -5.37
N PHE A 144 8.22 17.14 -4.51
CA PHE A 144 9.04 18.36 -4.50
C PHE A 144 9.67 18.66 -5.89
N ASP A 145 9.96 17.60 -6.67
CA ASP A 145 10.57 17.69 -8.01
C ASP A 145 9.55 18.16 -9.07
N SER A 146 8.26 17.82 -8.93
CA SER A 146 7.22 18.31 -9.83
C SER A 146 6.87 19.78 -9.57
N ASP A 147 7.11 20.24 -8.35
CA ASP A 147 6.74 21.58 -7.89
C ASP A 147 7.93 22.54 -7.94
N GLY A 148 9.13 22.07 -8.33
CA GLY A 148 10.33 22.90 -8.44
C GLY A 148 10.77 23.54 -7.12
N VAL A 149 10.44 22.93 -5.98
CA VAL A 149 10.70 23.52 -4.66
C VAL A 149 12.13 23.23 -4.20
N ASP A 150 12.86 24.29 -3.86
CA ASP A 150 14.20 24.18 -3.30
C ASP A 150 14.20 23.61 -1.88
N ILE A 151 14.69 22.37 -1.77
CA ILE A 151 14.84 21.63 -0.51
C ILE A 151 16.13 21.99 0.23
N ARG A 152 17.02 22.77 -0.39
CA ARG A 152 18.32 23.19 0.17
C ARG A 152 18.14 24.29 1.20
N ARG A 153 17.61 23.94 2.37
CA ARG A 153 17.39 24.87 3.49
C ARG A 153 18.39 24.68 4.64
N THR A 154 19.04 23.52 4.69
CA THR A 154 19.97 23.14 5.74
C THR A 154 21.37 22.87 5.19
N LYS A 155 22.39 23.01 6.07
CA LYS A 155 23.82 22.77 5.75
C LYS A 155 24.16 21.30 5.46
N SER A 156 23.32 20.33 5.85
CA SER A 156 23.51 18.88 5.58
C SER A 156 22.63 18.41 4.41
N ASN A 157 23.23 17.63 3.51
CA ASN A 157 22.52 17.02 2.38
C ASN A 157 21.43 16.05 2.85
N VAL A 158 21.65 15.25 3.90
CA VAL A 158 20.63 14.27 4.29
C VAL A 158 19.47 14.93 5.02
N ARG A 159 19.71 16.01 5.78
CA ARG A 159 18.61 16.82 6.34
C ARG A 159 17.74 17.40 5.24
N ASN A 160 18.36 17.91 4.17
CA ASN A 160 17.62 18.36 2.98
C ASN A 160 16.83 17.19 2.33
N GLN A 161 17.42 16.00 2.19
CA GLN A 161 16.68 14.83 1.68
C GLN A 161 15.51 14.43 2.59
N CYS A 162 15.65 14.55 3.91
CA CYS A 162 14.60 14.30 4.89
C CYS A 162 13.45 15.31 4.77
N VAL A 163 13.75 16.61 4.62
CA VAL A 163 12.72 17.64 4.32
C VAL A 163 11.96 17.28 3.03
N GLY A 164 12.67 16.88 1.98
CA GLY A 164 12.06 16.46 0.71
C GLY A 164 11.16 15.23 0.87
N LEU A 165 11.53 14.29 1.74
CA LEU A 165 10.73 13.11 2.05
C LEU A 165 9.43 13.51 2.76
N ILE A 166 9.50 14.38 3.77
CA ILE A 166 8.32 14.88 4.49
C ILE A 166 7.44 15.72 3.58
N TYR A 167 8.03 16.59 2.74
CA TYR A 167 7.30 17.35 1.73
C TYR A 167 6.48 16.44 0.83
N ASN A 168 7.09 15.37 0.29
CA ASN A 168 6.36 14.40 -0.54
C ASN A 168 5.21 13.72 0.21
N GLY A 169 5.35 13.51 1.52
CA GLY A 169 4.30 12.96 2.37
C GLY A 169 3.14 13.94 2.60
N LEU A 170 3.45 15.21 2.88
CA LEU A 170 2.45 16.26 3.12
C LEU A 170 1.78 16.74 1.83
N ALA A 171 2.51 16.77 0.71
CA ALA A 171 2.00 17.08 -0.61
C ALA A 171 1.07 15.98 -1.16
N TYR A 172 1.20 14.75 -0.65
CA TYR A 172 0.36 13.64 -1.08
C TYR A 172 -1.10 13.91 -0.73
N ARG A 173 -1.94 14.01 -1.77
CA ARG A 173 -3.39 14.28 -1.70
C ARG A 173 -3.75 15.66 -1.11
N SER A 174 -2.78 16.57 -1.01
CA SER A 174 -2.97 17.95 -0.56
C SER A 174 -2.97 18.92 -1.74
N VAL A 175 -3.88 19.90 -1.70
CA VAL A 175 -4.01 20.98 -2.70
C VAL A 175 -3.35 22.28 -2.19
N GLU A 176 -2.77 22.26 -0.99
CA GLU A 176 -2.15 23.41 -0.34
C GLU A 176 -1.02 24.04 -1.19
N PRO A 177 -0.75 25.35 -1.03
CA PRO A 177 0.31 26.01 -1.78
C PRO A 177 1.68 25.43 -1.42
N GLU A 178 2.57 25.36 -2.40
CA GLU A 178 3.92 24.79 -2.26
C GLU A 178 4.72 25.42 -1.10
N GLY A 179 4.54 26.72 -0.88
CA GLY A 179 5.18 27.49 0.21
C GLY A 179 4.74 27.03 1.61
N ALA A 180 3.46 26.71 1.80
CA ALA A 180 2.96 26.24 3.09
C ALA A 180 3.44 24.81 3.39
N VAL A 181 3.45 23.95 2.37
CA VAL A 181 3.90 22.56 2.51
C VAL A 181 5.38 22.49 2.86
N ILE A 182 6.22 23.32 2.22
CA ILE A 182 7.66 23.35 2.55
C ILE A 182 7.93 23.95 3.93
N ALA A 183 7.19 24.99 4.33
CA ALA A 183 7.33 25.57 5.67
C ALA A 183 7.04 24.53 6.76
N ARG A 184 5.91 23.81 6.65
CA ARG A 184 5.58 22.72 7.59
C ARG A 184 6.56 21.57 7.53
N ALA A 185 7.05 21.20 6.35
CA ALA A 185 8.06 20.14 6.24
C ALA A 185 9.37 20.50 6.94
N VAL A 186 9.80 21.76 6.88
CA VAL A 186 11.00 22.25 7.59
C VAL A 186 10.78 22.24 9.10
N GLU A 187 9.61 22.67 9.59
CA GLU A 187 9.29 22.63 11.03
C GLU A 187 9.25 21.21 11.60
N VAL A 188 8.69 20.25 10.85
CA VAL A 188 8.70 18.83 11.24
C VAL A 188 10.12 18.28 11.27
N GLU A 189 10.96 18.69 10.31
CA GLU A 189 12.36 18.27 10.28
C GLU A 189 13.18 18.88 11.43
N SER A 190 12.97 20.16 11.75
CA SER A 190 13.65 20.80 12.88
C SER A 190 13.26 20.15 14.20
N ALA A 191 11.97 19.86 14.41
CA ALA A 191 11.50 19.14 15.60
C ALA A 191 12.09 17.72 15.69
N ALA A 192 12.23 17.03 14.56
CA ALA A 192 12.91 15.72 14.52
C ALA A 192 14.40 15.85 14.85
N PHE A 193 15.08 16.86 14.33
CA PHE A 193 16.49 17.08 14.61
C PHE A 193 16.73 17.46 16.08
N GLU A 194 15.85 18.24 16.70
CA GLU A 194 15.94 18.60 18.12
C GLU A 194 15.73 17.42 19.06
N LEU A 195 14.87 16.47 18.70
CA LEU A 195 14.63 15.27 19.50
C LEU A 195 15.81 14.29 19.43
N PHE A 196 16.34 14.04 18.23
CA PHE A 196 17.42 13.07 18.03
C PHE A 196 18.82 13.67 18.15
N LYS A 197 18.94 15.01 18.18
CA LYS A 197 20.18 15.82 18.33
C LYS A 197 21.36 15.31 17.50
N GLY A 198 21.09 14.78 16.31
CA GLY A 198 22.09 14.19 15.44
C GLY A 198 21.51 13.58 14.19
N GLU A 199 22.37 13.38 13.19
CA GLU A 199 22.03 12.71 11.93
C GLU A 199 22.16 11.18 12.07
N THR A 200 21.55 10.63 13.12
CA THR A 200 21.62 9.20 13.43
C THR A 200 20.74 8.39 12.48
N ASP A 201 21.00 7.09 12.42
CA ASP A 201 20.17 6.18 11.63
C ASP A 201 18.73 6.12 12.17
N ASP A 202 18.54 6.35 13.47
CA ASP A 202 17.21 6.38 14.08
C ASP A 202 16.40 7.61 13.68
N TYR A 203 17.05 8.77 13.53
CA TYR A 203 16.44 9.95 12.90
C TYR A 203 15.97 9.63 11.47
N LYS A 204 16.82 8.99 10.64
CA LYS A 204 16.46 8.60 9.26
C LYS A 204 15.32 7.57 9.23
N LYS A 205 15.30 6.61 10.15
CA LYS A 205 14.20 5.63 10.28
C LYS A 205 12.91 6.33 10.68
N LYS A 206 12.98 7.28 11.63
CA LYS A 206 11.80 8.03 12.09
C LYS A 206 11.20 8.85 10.95
N ILE A 207 11.99 9.64 10.22
CA ILE A 207 11.53 10.41 9.05
C ILE A 207 10.86 9.49 8.00
N ARG A 208 11.43 8.30 7.75
CA ARG A 208 10.83 7.31 6.82
C ARG A 208 9.51 6.73 7.33
N SER A 209 9.39 6.46 8.63
CA SER A 209 8.13 6.03 9.25
C SER A 209 7.06 7.12 9.15
N LEU A 210 7.40 8.38 9.48
CA LEU A 210 6.48 9.52 9.35
C LEU A 210 5.98 9.68 7.90
N PHE A 211 6.89 9.61 6.92
CA PHE A 211 6.52 9.65 5.50
C PHE A 211 5.57 8.50 5.09
N THR A 212 5.83 7.28 5.57
CA THR A 212 5.00 6.11 5.23
C THR A 212 3.60 6.25 5.82
N ASN A 213 3.49 6.75 7.05
CA ASN A 213 2.22 7.04 7.71
C ASN A 213 1.44 8.15 7.01
N LEU A 214 2.09 9.24 6.58
CA LEU A 214 1.45 10.31 5.79
C LEU A 214 0.93 9.82 4.44
N LYS A 215 1.59 8.83 3.83
CA LYS A 215 1.18 8.23 2.55
C LYS A 215 0.14 7.11 2.70
N ASN A 216 -0.21 6.72 3.92
CA ASN A 216 -1.17 5.65 4.16
C ASN A 216 -2.58 6.09 3.71
N LYS A 217 -3.14 5.37 2.73
CA LYS A 217 -4.45 5.68 2.15
C LYS A 217 -5.60 5.59 3.16
N SER A 218 -5.42 4.78 4.21
CA SER A 218 -6.41 4.58 5.28
C SER A 218 -6.52 5.79 6.21
N ASN A 219 -5.48 6.63 6.32
CA ASN A 219 -5.45 7.80 7.20
C ASN A 219 -5.27 9.10 6.40
N LYS A 220 -6.26 9.44 5.55
CA LYS A 220 -6.22 10.66 4.71
C LYS A 220 -6.21 11.95 5.55
N GLU A 221 -6.75 11.90 6.76
CA GLU A 221 -6.92 13.08 7.60
C GLU A 221 -5.65 13.48 8.34
N LEU A 222 -4.71 12.55 8.57
CA LEU A 222 -3.45 12.85 9.24
C LEU A 222 -2.67 13.97 8.53
N GLY A 223 -2.49 13.86 7.22
CA GLY A 223 -1.78 14.88 6.44
C GLY A 223 -2.47 16.25 6.50
N LYS A 224 -3.81 16.28 6.49
CA LYS A 224 -4.57 17.54 6.62
C LYS A 224 -4.41 18.16 8.01
N ARG A 225 -4.50 17.36 9.07
CA ARG A 225 -4.36 17.82 10.47
C ARG A 225 -2.96 18.37 10.75
N VAL A 226 -1.92 17.71 10.22
CA VAL A 226 -0.53 18.20 10.35
C VAL A 226 -0.35 19.50 9.56
N MET A 227 -0.92 19.63 8.36
CA MET A 227 -0.87 20.86 7.57
C MET A 227 -1.65 22.01 8.24
N ALA A 228 -2.84 21.74 8.76
CA ALA A 228 -3.69 22.70 9.46
C ALA A 228 -3.07 23.16 10.80
N GLY A 229 -2.17 22.35 11.38
CA GLY A 229 -1.53 22.63 12.66
C GLY A 229 -2.28 22.08 13.88
N ASP A 230 -3.33 21.27 13.68
CA ASP A 230 -4.04 20.57 14.77
C ASP A 230 -3.10 19.62 15.53
N ILE A 231 -2.08 19.10 14.84
CA ILE A 231 -0.99 18.32 15.41
C ILE A 231 0.29 19.14 15.29
N ALA A 232 0.82 19.58 16.44
CA ALA A 232 2.09 20.27 16.51
C ALA A 232 3.23 19.39 15.95
N ALA A 233 4.22 20.02 15.30
CA ALA A 233 5.37 19.32 14.70
C ALA A 233 6.12 18.44 15.72
N GLU A 234 6.33 18.94 16.94
CA GLU A 234 6.96 18.18 18.04
C GLU A 234 6.13 16.96 18.46
N ARG A 235 4.80 17.13 18.54
CA ARG A 235 3.90 16.02 18.86
C ARG A 235 3.92 14.97 17.75
N PHE A 236 3.90 15.40 16.49
CA PHE A 236 3.95 14.51 15.34
C PHE A 236 5.23 13.66 15.31
N VAL A 237 6.38 14.24 15.67
CA VAL A 237 7.66 13.53 15.75
C VAL A 237 7.71 12.60 16.96
N SER A 238 7.16 12.99 18.11
CA SER A 238 7.19 12.17 19.33
C SER A 238 6.16 11.03 19.34
N MET A 239 5.09 11.11 18.55
CA MET A 239 4.08 10.05 18.45
C MET A 239 4.66 8.73 17.95
N THR A 240 4.17 7.61 18.49
CA THR A 240 4.56 6.26 18.06
C THR A 240 3.91 5.90 16.72
N ASP A 241 4.42 4.87 16.04
CA ASP A 241 3.83 4.40 14.78
C ASP A 241 2.36 3.99 14.96
N GLU A 242 2.03 3.37 16.10
CA GLU A 242 0.65 3.00 16.46
C GLU A 242 -0.24 4.22 16.68
N ASP A 243 0.33 5.30 17.24
CA ASP A 243 -0.37 6.55 17.44
C ASP A 243 -0.67 7.29 16.10
N LEU A 244 0.06 6.97 15.04
CA LEU A 244 -0.07 7.58 13.72
C LEU A 244 -1.00 6.79 12.77
N LYS A 245 -1.38 5.57 13.15
CA LYS A 245 -2.37 4.77 12.40
C LYS A 245 -3.75 5.42 12.43
N SER A 246 -4.58 5.10 11.43
CA SER A 246 -6.00 5.52 11.44
C SER A 246 -6.69 5.00 12.70
N GLU A 247 -7.65 5.76 13.22
CA GLU A 247 -8.41 5.39 14.42
C GLU A 247 -9.06 4.00 14.25
N ASP A 248 -9.62 3.73 13.07
CA ASP A 248 -10.16 2.41 12.70
C ASP A 248 -9.12 1.28 12.75
N GLN A 249 -7.91 1.51 12.25
CA GLN A 249 -6.85 0.50 12.28
C GLN A 249 -6.39 0.23 13.71
N ARG A 250 -6.19 1.29 14.51
CA ARG A 250 -5.82 1.15 15.91
C ARG A 250 -6.86 0.37 16.68
N ARG A 251 -8.15 0.68 16.48
CA ARG A 251 -9.26 -0.03 17.12
C ARG A 251 -9.27 -1.52 16.75
N LYS A 252 -9.06 -1.85 15.48
CA LYS A 252 -9.00 -3.23 14.99
C LYS A 252 -7.81 -4.00 15.55
N GLU A 253 -6.64 -3.38 15.66
CA GLU A 253 -5.46 -4.01 16.25
C GLU A 253 -5.66 -4.28 17.74
N ILE A 254 -6.22 -3.33 18.49
CA ILE A 254 -6.56 -3.52 19.92
C ILE A 254 -7.58 -4.65 20.09
N GLU A 255 -8.58 -4.72 19.22
CA GLU A 255 -9.60 -5.78 19.27
C GLU A 255 -9.01 -7.15 18.91
N LEU A 256 -8.19 -7.22 17.86
CA LEU A 256 -7.51 -8.44 17.47
C LEU A 256 -6.54 -8.91 18.55
N GLU A 257 -5.81 -8.00 19.19
CA GLU A 257 -4.91 -8.31 20.30
C GLU A 257 -5.68 -8.85 21.50
N LYS A 258 -6.80 -8.21 21.88
CA LYS A 258 -7.69 -8.72 22.94
C LYS A 258 -8.24 -10.11 22.61
N GLU A 259 -8.68 -10.32 21.37
CA GLU A 259 -9.15 -11.62 20.91
C GLU A 259 -8.05 -12.68 20.91
N ASN A 260 -6.83 -12.31 20.51
CA ASN A 260 -5.68 -13.20 20.53
C ASN A 260 -5.29 -13.55 21.98
N MET A 261 -5.28 -12.57 22.88
CA MET A 261 -5.07 -12.77 24.31
C MET A 261 -6.12 -13.70 24.91
N LYS A 262 -7.39 -13.54 24.52
CA LYS A 262 -8.48 -14.41 24.95
C LYS A 262 -8.35 -15.85 24.41
N LYS A 263 -7.97 -16.01 23.14
CA LYS A 263 -7.74 -17.32 22.52
C LYS A 263 -6.52 -18.05 23.08
N ALA A 264 -5.49 -17.31 23.48
CA ALA A 264 -4.28 -17.86 24.08
C ALA A 264 -4.48 -18.31 25.54
N GLN A 265 -5.53 -17.82 26.22
CA GLN A 265 -5.88 -18.32 27.55
C GLN A 265 -6.41 -19.75 27.45
N VAL A 266 -5.70 -20.68 28.09
CA VAL A 266 -6.13 -22.08 28.16
C VAL A 266 -7.45 -22.13 28.94
N PRO A 267 -8.53 -22.71 28.37
CA PRO A 267 -9.77 -22.89 29.12
C PRO A 267 -9.48 -23.76 30.34
N MET A 268 -9.69 -23.19 31.51
CA MET A 268 -9.52 -23.92 32.76
C MET A 268 -10.67 -24.93 32.84
N ALA A 269 -10.36 -26.22 32.70
CA ALA A 269 -11.38 -27.27 32.79
C ALA A 269 -12.17 -27.10 34.09
N GLU A 270 -13.47 -26.86 33.97
CA GLU A 270 -14.39 -26.77 35.11
C GLU A 270 -14.47 -28.16 35.73
N LYS A 271 -13.91 -28.32 36.93
CA LYS A 271 -14.09 -29.55 37.69
C LYS A 271 -15.45 -29.45 38.40
N SER A 272 -16.20 -30.54 38.46
CA SER A 272 -17.43 -30.62 39.23
C SER A 272 -17.11 -30.35 40.70
N ILE A 273 -17.66 -29.27 41.24
CA ILE A 273 -17.52 -28.91 42.65
C ILE A 273 -18.67 -29.56 43.41
N SER A 274 -18.34 -30.40 44.39
CA SER A 274 -19.31 -31.00 45.30
C SER A 274 -19.40 -30.20 46.59
N ASP A 275 -20.63 -29.84 46.97
CA ASP A 275 -20.94 -29.23 48.27
C ASP A 275 -21.05 -30.29 49.40
N SER A 276 -21.03 -31.57 49.05
CA SER A 276 -21.14 -32.67 50.03
C SER A 276 -19.83 -32.94 50.79
N LEU A 277 -18.70 -32.45 50.30
CA LEU A 277 -17.37 -32.75 50.83
C LEU A 277 -16.73 -31.48 51.40
N GLU A 278 -16.29 -31.52 52.65
CA GLU A 278 -15.63 -30.41 53.32
C GLU A 278 -14.10 -30.62 53.37
N CYS A 279 -13.34 -29.59 53.01
CA CYS A 279 -11.89 -29.65 53.09
C CYS A 279 -11.40 -29.54 54.55
N GLY A 280 -10.66 -30.53 55.04
CA GLY A 280 -10.12 -30.52 56.41
C GLY A 280 -9.14 -29.36 56.73
N LYS A 281 -8.50 -28.75 55.73
CA LYS A 281 -7.53 -27.66 55.93
C LYS A 281 -8.17 -26.26 55.96
N CYS A 282 -9.10 -25.98 55.06
CA CYS A 282 -9.72 -24.65 54.95
C CYS A 282 -11.22 -24.62 55.29
N LYS A 283 -11.82 -25.77 55.64
CA LYS A 283 -13.23 -25.93 56.03
C LYS A 283 -14.26 -25.39 55.02
N LYS A 284 -13.87 -25.30 53.75
CA LYS A 284 -14.76 -24.88 52.66
C LYS A 284 -15.23 -26.10 51.88
N LYS A 285 -16.49 -26.08 51.46
CA LYS A 285 -17.15 -27.13 50.66
C LYS A 285 -16.94 -26.93 49.15
N LYS A 286 -15.69 -26.64 48.75
CA LYS A 286 -15.31 -26.46 47.34
C LYS A 286 -14.38 -27.58 46.90
N VAL A 287 -14.90 -28.80 46.86
CA VAL A 287 -14.09 -30.01 46.63
C VAL A 287 -14.54 -30.69 45.36
N SER A 288 -13.62 -30.89 44.42
CA SER A 288 -13.84 -31.76 43.27
C SER A 288 -13.39 -33.17 43.60
N TYR A 289 -14.18 -34.17 43.21
CA TYR A 289 -13.83 -35.57 43.42
C TYR A 289 -13.83 -36.35 42.11
N THR A 290 -12.93 -37.33 42.01
CA THR A 290 -12.88 -38.31 40.93
C THR A 290 -12.75 -39.70 41.54
N GLN A 291 -13.53 -40.64 41.02
CA GLN A 291 -13.49 -42.04 41.46
C GLN A 291 -12.66 -42.84 40.47
N ALA A 292 -11.72 -43.62 40.98
CA ALA A 292 -10.95 -44.56 40.17
C ALA A 292 -10.72 -45.85 40.94
N GLN A 293 -10.91 -46.98 40.26
CA GLN A 293 -10.61 -48.29 40.81
C GLN A 293 -9.10 -48.50 40.79
N THR A 294 -8.48 -48.46 41.96
CA THR A 294 -7.01 -48.60 42.11
C THR A 294 -6.60 -49.90 42.79
N ARG A 295 -7.56 -50.77 43.08
CA ARG A 295 -7.38 -52.03 43.80
C ARG A 295 -8.15 -53.15 43.10
N SER A 296 -8.00 -54.39 43.57
CA SER A 296 -8.64 -55.59 43.02
C SER A 296 -10.15 -55.40 42.83
N ALA A 297 -10.75 -56.19 41.93
CA ALA A 297 -12.17 -56.09 41.60
C ALA A 297 -13.12 -56.28 42.82
N ASP A 298 -12.62 -56.92 43.88
CA ASP A 298 -13.36 -57.19 45.11
C ASP A 298 -13.42 -56.00 46.09
N GLU A 299 -12.71 -54.90 45.81
CA GLU A 299 -12.71 -53.69 46.65
C GLU A 299 -13.45 -52.51 45.99
N PRO A 300 -14.16 -51.67 46.76
CA PRO A 300 -14.88 -50.51 46.22
C PRO A 300 -13.93 -49.47 45.60
N MET A 301 -14.47 -48.60 44.74
CA MET A 301 -13.67 -47.58 44.06
C MET A 301 -13.08 -46.55 45.04
N THR A 302 -11.81 -46.20 44.85
CA THR A 302 -11.16 -45.14 45.63
C THR A 302 -11.63 -43.77 45.14
N THR A 303 -12.05 -42.90 46.06
CA THR A 303 -12.43 -41.52 45.74
C THR A 303 -11.26 -40.57 46.02
N PHE A 304 -10.77 -39.90 44.98
CA PHE A 304 -9.75 -38.85 45.05
C PHE A 304 -10.44 -37.49 45.15
N CYS A 305 -10.09 -36.70 46.17
CA CYS A 305 -10.65 -35.38 46.41
C CYS A 305 -9.57 -34.30 46.27
N GLU A 306 -9.91 -33.19 45.64
CA GLU A 306 -9.08 -32.00 45.52
C GLU A 306 -9.89 -30.75 45.92
N CYS A 307 -9.37 -29.98 46.86
CA CYS A 307 -9.98 -28.72 47.26
C CYS A 307 -9.60 -27.60 46.28
N MET A 308 -10.58 -27.04 45.59
CA MET A 308 -10.38 -25.94 44.62
C MET A 308 -10.06 -24.58 45.27
N ASN A 309 -10.17 -24.47 46.61
CA ASN A 309 -9.84 -23.23 47.32
C ASN A 309 -8.41 -23.21 47.88
N CYS A 310 -7.87 -24.33 48.35
CA CYS A 310 -6.53 -24.39 48.96
C CYS A 310 -5.58 -25.41 48.31
N GLY A 311 -6.02 -26.14 47.28
CA GLY A 311 -5.22 -27.13 46.57
C GLY A 311 -4.93 -28.41 47.35
N ASN A 312 -5.54 -28.60 48.53
CA ASN A 312 -5.34 -29.83 49.31
C ASN A 312 -5.92 -31.04 48.59
N ARG A 313 -5.17 -32.14 48.52
CA ARG A 313 -5.58 -33.39 47.86
C ARG A 313 -5.56 -34.53 48.87
N TRP A 314 -6.61 -35.35 48.89
CA TRP A 314 -6.71 -36.53 49.76
C TRP A 314 -7.51 -37.64 49.08
N LYS A 315 -7.46 -38.85 49.62
CA LYS A 315 -8.22 -40.00 49.13
C LYS A 315 -8.96 -40.68 50.28
N PHE A 316 -10.11 -41.28 49.99
CA PHE A 316 -10.79 -42.19 50.90
C PHE A 316 -11.28 -43.43 50.12
N SER A 317 -11.24 -44.57 50.79
CA SER A 317 -11.62 -45.90 50.32
C SER A 317 -12.80 -46.40 51.12
#